data_AF-A0ABD7MBV6-F1
#
_entry.id   AF-A0ABD7MBV6-F1
#
_cell.length_a   1.000
_cell.length_b   1.000
_cell.length_c   1.000
_cell.angle_alpha   90.00
_cell.angle_beta   90.00
_cell.angle_gamma   90.00
#
_symmetry.space_group_name_H-M   'P 1'
#
loop_
_entity.id
_entity.type
_entity.pdbx_description
1 polymer ?
#
loop_
_entity_poly.entity_id
_entity_poly.type
_entity_poly.pdbx_seq_one_letter_code
_entity_poly.pdbx_strand_id
1 'polypeptide(L)'
;MSIHTPNTAAPALPADLEALLRQLKMPHARGIAAEVLATARAQRWEPAEVLKALLVEETTGRARSMLAARRKAAGFPTGKTFTTWDPGASSIPAPTQQSLRTL
;
A
#
# COMPACT_ATOMS: atom_id res chain seq x y z
N MET A 1 10.64 31.33 -23.96
CA MET A 1 10.89 30.05 -24.65
C MET A 1 10.35 28.94 -23.75
N SER A 2 9.06 28.62 -23.88
CA SER A 2 8.39 27.67 -22.99
C SER A 2 8.58 26.26 -23.54
N ILE A 3 9.43 25.48 -22.87
CA ILE A 3 9.61 24.06 -23.13
C ILE A 3 8.35 23.31 -22.69
N HIS A 4 7.58 22.82 -23.66
CA HIS A 4 6.49 21.89 -23.44
C HIS A 4 7.12 20.50 -23.22
N THR A 5 7.16 20.02 -21.99
CA THR A 5 7.53 18.63 -21.71
C THR A 5 6.42 17.74 -22.27
N PRO A 6 6.67 16.88 -23.29
CA PRO A 6 5.65 15.96 -23.73
C PRO A 6 5.38 14.98 -22.58
N ASN A 7 4.16 14.98 -22.07
CA ASN A 7 3.65 13.95 -21.16
C ASN A 7 3.55 12.65 -21.96
N THR A 8 4.65 11.90 -22.07
CA THR A 8 4.66 10.59 -22.72
C THR A 8 4.01 9.60 -21.75
N ALA A 9 2.68 9.50 -21.82
CA ALA A 9 1.94 8.45 -21.15
C ALA A 9 2.46 7.09 -21.63
N ALA A 10 2.66 6.15 -20.70
CA ALA A 10 3.09 4.80 -21.04
C ALA A 10 2.11 4.15 -22.03
N PRO A 11 2.60 3.38 -23.02
CA PRO A 11 1.73 2.67 -23.95
C PRO A 11 0.78 1.73 -23.20
N ALA A 12 -0.44 1.60 -23.73
CA ALA A 12 -1.45 0.73 -23.14
C ALA A 12 -0.95 -0.72 -23.06
N LEU A 13 -1.33 -1.42 -21.99
CA LEU A 13 -0.98 -2.82 -21.77
C LEU A 13 -1.67 -3.69 -22.84
N PRO A 14 -0.98 -4.69 -23.43
CA PRO A 14 -1.62 -5.67 -24.30
C PRO A 14 -2.83 -6.33 -23.62
N ALA A 15 -3.94 -6.46 -24.36
CA ALA A 15 -5.23 -6.89 -23.80
C ALA A 15 -5.20 -8.33 -23.24
N ASP A 16 -4.44 -9.21 -23.88
CA ASP A 16 -4.18 -10.58 -23.44
C ASP A 16 -3.42 -10.62 -22.11
N LEU A 17 -2.37 -9.81 -21.97
CA LEU A 17 -1.62 -9.67 -20.72
C LEU A 17 -2.50 -9.07 -19.62
N GLU A 18 -3.32 -8.07 -19.93
CA GLU A 18 -4.26 -7.50 -18.97
C GLU A 18 -5.28 -8.56 -18.49
N ALA A 19 -5.82 -9.36 -19.41
CA ALA A 19 -6.74 -10.44 -19.09
C ALA A 19 -6.11 -11.48 -18.15
N LEU A 20 -4.86 -11.88 -18.40
CA LEU A 20 -4.10 -12.78 -17.53
C LEU A 20 -3.92 -12.20 -16.12
N LEU A 21 -3.54 -10.92 -16.00
CA LEU A 21 -3.39 -10.26 -14.70
C LEU A 21 -4.71 -10.18 -13.94
N ARG A 22 -5.84 -10.00 -14.64
CA ARG A 22 -7.19 -10.05 -14.03
C ARG A 22 -7.56 -11.46 -13.58
N GLN A 23 -7.25 -12.48 -14.37
CA GLN A 23 -7.52 -13.89 -14.03
C GLN A 23 -6.71 -14.34 -12.81
N LEU A 24 -5.41 -13.98 -12.76
CA LEU A 24 -4.51 -14.24 -11.64
C LEU A 24 -4.81 -13.35 -10.42
N LYS A 25 -5.81 -12.47 -10.51
CA LYS A 25 -6.20 -11.52 -9.45
C LYS A 25 -5.02 -10.68 -8.98
N MET A 26 -4.22 -10.14 -9.91
CA MET A 26 -3.05 -9.31 -9.62
C MET A 26 -3.33 -7.82 -9.85
N PRO A 27 -4.18 -7.17 -9.03
CA PRO A 27 -4.62 -5.80 -9.28
C PRO A 27 -3.50 -4.76 -9.12
N HIS A 28 -2.51 -5.00 -8.26
CA HIS A 28 -1.47 -4.01 -7.98
C HIS A 28 -0.38 -4.04 -9.05
N ALA A 29 0.08 -5.22 -9.44
CA ALA A 29 0.95 -5.38 -10.61
C ALA A 29 0.29 -4.81 -11.87
N ARG A 30 -1.01 -5.09 -12.10
CA ARG A 30 -1.76 -4.53 -13.24
C ARG A 30 -1.79 -3.00 -13.25
N GLY A 31 -1.80 -2.36 -12.08
CA GLY A 31 -1.78 -0.90 -11.96
C GLY A 31 -0.50 -0.26 -12.46
N ILE A 32 0.64 -0.96 -12.39
CA ILE A 32 1.96 -0.43 -12.76
C ILE A 32 2.55 -1.06 -14.04
N ALA A 33 1.93 -2.13 -14.57
CA ALA A 33 2.53 -2.96 -15.60
C ALA A 33 2.92 -2.20 -16.88
N ALA A 34 2.07 -1.29 -17.35
CA ALA A 34 2.34 -0.50 -18.56
C ALA A 34 3.60 0.36 -18.41
N GLU A 35 3.73 1.06 -17.28
CA GLU A 35 4.89 1.92 -17.00
C GLU A 35 6.15 1.08 -16.83
N VAL A 36 6.10 0.00 -16.04
CA VAL A 36 7.25 -0.89 -15.83
C VAL A 36 7.76 -1.47 -17.14
N LEU A 37 6.87 -1.91 -18.04
CA LEU A 37 7.29 -2.47 -19.34
C LEU A 37 7.91 -1.41 -20.25
N ALA A 38 7.37 -0.19 -20.25
CA ALA A 38 7.93 0.93 -21.01
C ALA A 38 9.33 1.29 -20.50
N THR A 39 9.50 1.40 -19.18
CA THR A 39 10.79 1.66 -18.53
C THR A 39 11.78 0.54 -18.79
N ALA A 40 11.38 -0.71 -18.61
CA ALA A 40 12.22 -1.88 -18.83
C ALA A 40 12.73 -1.95 -20.27
N ARG A 41 11.87 -1.64 -21.25
CA ARG A 41 12.26 -1.57 -22.66
C ARG A 41 13.28 -0.46 -22.91
N ALA A 42 13.04 0.74 -22.38
CA ALA A 42 13.93 1.89 -22.56
C ALA A 42 15.31 1.65 -21.91
N GLN A 43 15.32 0.98 -20.76
CA GLN A 43 16.52 0.73 -19.97
C GLN A 43 17.15 -0.65 -20.21
N ARG A 44 16.55 -1.47 -21.09
CA ARG A 44 16.97 -2.84 -21.41
C ARG A 44 17.16 -3.72 -20.17
N TRP A 45 16.17 -3.73 -19.29
CA TRP A 45 16.19 -4.59 -18.11
C TRP A 45 16.20 -6.06 -18.49
N GLU A 46 16.80 -6.89 -17.63
CA GLU A 46 16.71 -8.33 -17.76
C GLU A 46 15.27 -8.81 -17.53
N PRO A 47 14.77 -9.84 -18.24
CA PRO A 47 13.39 -10.31 -18.08
C PRO A 47 13.03 -10.67 -16.63
N ALA A 48 13.98 -11.22 -15.88
CA ALA A 48 13.80 -11.55 -14.48
C ALA A 48 13.60 -10.30 -13.58
N GLU A 49 14.19 -9.17 -13.93
CA GLU A 49 14.01 -7.90 -13.19
C GLU A 49 12.62 -7.33 -13.38
N VAL A 50 12.09 -7.41 -14.61
CA VAL A 50 10.70 -7.02 -14.92
C VAL A 50 9.72 -7.85 -14.10
N LEU A 51 9.89 -9.18 -14.10
CA LEU A 51 9.05 -10.08 -13.30
C LEU A 51 9.15 -9.76 -11.82
N LYS A 52 10.36 -9.56 -11.29
CA LYS A 52 10.57 -9.21 -9.88
C LYS A 52 9.86 -7.91 -9.52
N ALA A 53 9.99 -6.86 -10.33
CA ALA A 53 9.35 -5.57 -10.06
C ALA A 53 7.82 -5.69 -9.95
N LEU A 54 7.18 -6.40 -10.90
CA LEU A 54 5.74 -6.63 -10.88
C LEU A 54 5.29 -7.45 -9.66
N LEU A 55 6.00 -8.53 -9.34
CA LEU A 55 5.66 -9.40 -8.22
C LEU A 55 5.90 -8.74 -6.85
N VAL A 56 6.91 -7.88 -6.74
CA VAL A 56 7.17 -7.09 -5.53
C VAL A 56 6.05 -6.10 -5.27
N GLU A 57 5.55 -5.38 -6.28
CA GLU A 57 4.41 -4.49 -6.08
C GLU A 57 3.15 -5.28 -5.72
N GLU A 58 2.93 -6.43 -6.37
CA GLU A 58 1.77 -7.27 -6.08
C GLU A 58 1.74 -7.77 -4.63
N THR A 59 2.88 -8.28 -4.15
CA THR A 59 3.01 -8.75 -2.76
C THR A 59 2.89 -7.60 -1.77
N THR A 60 3.48 -6.44 -2.07
CA THR A 60 3.41 -5.23 -1.22
C THR A 60 1.98 -4.69 -1.14
N GLY A 61 1.27 -4.63 -2.26
CA GLY A 61 -0.14 -4.23 -2.31
C GLY A 61 -1.04 -5.14 -1.50
N ARG A 62 -0.87 -6.46 -1.63
CA ARG A 62 -1.60 -7.44 -0.81
C ARG A 62 -1.31 -7.30 0.67
N ALA A 63 -0.04 -7.11 1.05
CA ALA A 63 0.33 -6.92 2.45
C ALA A 63 -0.40 -5.70 3.06
N ARG A 64 -0.47 -4.58 2.33
CA ARG A 64 -1.23 -3.39 2.73
C ARG A 64 -2.72 -3.69 2.90
N SER A 65 -3.34 -4.37 1.94
CA SER A 65 -4.76 -4.75 2.00
C SER A 65 -5.07 -5.74 3.12
N MET A 66 -4.21 -6.75 3.33
CA MET A 66 -4.37 -7.72 4.42
C MET A 66 -4.23 -7.07 5.80
N LEU A 67 -3.28 -6.14 5.96
CA LEU A 67 -3.13 -5.40 7.20
C LEU A 67 -4.39 -4.57 7.51
N ALA A 68 -4.94 -3.88 6.52
CA ALA A 68 -6.19 -3.13 6.67
C ALA A 68 -7.36 -4.06 7.04
N ALA A 69 -7.50 -5.20 6.36
CA ALA A 69 -8.54 -6.18 6.65
C ALA A 69 -8.41 -6.78 8.06
N ARG A 70 -7.18 -7.15 8.48
CA ARG A 70 -6.91 -7.67 9.83
C ARG A 70 -7.20 -6.64 10.91
N ARG A 71 -6.83 -5.36 10.71
CA ARG A 71 -7.16 -4.27 11.65
C ARG A 71 -8.68 -4.08 11.77
N LYS A 72 -9.40 -4.10 10.65
CA LYS A 72 -10.87 -4.01 10.64
C LYS A 72 -11.50 -5.21 11.35
N ALA A 73 -11.05 -6.42 11.06
CA ALA A 73 -11.58 -7.65 11.65
C ALA A 73 -11.29 -7.77 13.15
N ALA A 74 -10.13 -7.27 13.61
CA ALA A 74 -9.77 -7.28 15.01
C ALA A 74 -10.67 -6.38 15.88
N GLY A 75 -11.44 -5.45 15.28
CA GLY A 75 -12.43 -4.66 16.00
C GLY A 75 -11.86 -3.82 17.14
N PHE A 76 -10.56 -3.54 17.12
CA PHE A 76 -9.93 -2.75 18.17
C PHE A 76 -10.60 -1.38 18.24
N PRO A 77 -10.92 -0.87 19.44
CA PRO A 77 -11.46 0.47 19.59
C PRO A 77 -10.57 1.48 18.84
N THR A 78 -11.12 2.11 17.81
CA THR A 78 -10.42 3.16 17.08
C THR A 78 -10.53 4.44 17.89
N GLY A 79 -9.43 4.79 18.55
CA GLY A 79 -9.34 5.90 19.50
C GLY A 79 -8.78 5.40 20.82
N LYS A 80 -7.57 5.81 21.18
CA LYS A 80 -7.09 5.68 22.56
C LYS A 80 -7.84 6.72 23.39
N THR A 81 -9.03 6.38 23.87
CA THR A 81 -9.81 7.27 24.73
C THR A 81 -9.73 6.79 26.17
N PHE A 82 -9.57 7.73 27.11
CA PHE A 82 -9.61 7.44 28.54
C PHE A 82 -11.05 7.29 29.08
N THR A 83 -12.05 7.18 28.20
CA THR A 83 -13.47 7.15 28.56
C THR A 83 -13.86 5.92 29.37
N THR A 84 -13.18 4.80 29.15
CA THR A 84 -13.37 3.53 29.88
C THR A 84 -12.24 3.23 30.85
N TRP A 85 -11.32 4.18 31.09
CA TRP A 85 -10.22 4.01 32.03
C TRP A 85 -10.74 4.14 33.47
N ASP A 86 -10.51 3.11 34.28
CA ASP A 86 -10.74 3.15 35.73
C ASP A 86 -9.47 3.61 36.46
N PRO A 87 -9.44 4.83 37.02
CA PRO A 87 -8.28 5.32 37.76
C PRO A 87 -7.95 4.51 39.01
N GLY A 88 -8.95 3.87 39.64
CA GLY A 88 -8.81 3.12 40.88
C GLY A 88 -8.21 1.72 40.66
N ALA A 89 -8.33 1.16 39.47
CA ALA A 89 -7.72 -0.11 39.08
C ALA A 89 -6.25 0.03 38.66
N SER A 90 -5.74 1.25 38.53
CA SER A 90 -4.37 1.51 38.09
C SER A 90 -3.42 1.72 39.26
N SER A 91 -2.25 1.08 39.22
CA SER A 91 -1.15 1.31 40.15
C SER A 91 -0.40 2.63 39.92
N ILE A 92 -0.75 3.39 38.87
CA ILE A 92 -0.12 4.66 38.52
C ILE A 92 -0.73 5.77 39.39
N PRO A 93 0.05 6.69 39.98
CA PRO A 93 -0.50 7.81 40.74
C PRO A 93 -1.41 8.72 39.89
N ALA A 94 -2.51 9.21 40.48
CA ALA A 94 -3.51 10.05 39.79
C ALA A 94 -2.93 11.27 39.04
N PRO A 95 -1.93 12.00 39.56
CA PRO A 95 -1.30 13.10 38.82
C PRO A 95 -0.67 12.62 37.51
N THR A 96 0.04 11.51 37.55
CA THR A 96 0.66 10.89 36.37
C THR A 96 -0.40 10.37 35.39
N GLN A 97 -1.49 9.77 35.88
CA GLN A 97 -2.61 9.36 35.02
C GLN A 97 -3.25 10.55 34.29
N GLN A 98 -3.37 11.73 34.94
CA GLN A 98 -3.92 12.94 34.32
C GLN A 98 -3.00 13.49 33.22
N SER A 99 -1.68 13.50 33.45
CA SER A 99 -0.72 13.96 32.44
C SER A 99 -0.73 13.12 31.16
N LEU A 100 -1.06 11.82 31.24
CA LEU A 100 -1.15 10.94 30.07
C LEU A 100 -2.35 11.27 29.16
N ARG A 101 -3.36 11.99 29.65
CA ARG A 101 -4.53 12.40 28.85
C ARG A 101 -4.23 13.53 27.87
N THR A 102 -3.14 14.27 28.08
CA THR A 102 -2.78 15.48 27.32
C THR A 102 -1.59 15.27 26.37
N LEU A 103 -1.16 14.03 26.17
CA LEU A 103 -0.11 13.63 25.22
C LEU A 103 -0.74 13.12 23.91
#